data_AF-A0A653DWC6-F1
#
_entry.id   AF-A0A653DWC6-F1
#
_cell.length_a   1.000
_cell.length_b   1.000
_cell.length_c   1.000
_cell.angle_alpha   90.00
_cell.angle_beta   90.00
_cell.angle_gamma   90.00
#
_symmetry.space_group_name_H-M   'P 1'
#
loop_
_entity.id
_entity.type
_entity.pdbx_description
1 polymer ?
#
loop_
_entity_poly.entity_id
_entity_poly.type
_entity_poly.pdbx_seq_one_letter_code
_entity_poly.pdbx_strand_id
1 'polypeptide(L)'
;RKSTSDAAKKRVLRTTPDWEETAVNGDHLWVPTSVSGDFCYAGDSDCLRRGPRMRCSACNIISHHECIDVLVERLKFTCKPTFRDVGLRQYREQAAVEHHWVHRRSEKGRCKQCDKSFQSKLSFSSKEIVAISCSWCKAAYHNKESCFNNQRISEECKLG
;
A
#
# COMPACT_ATOMS: atom_id res chain seq x y z
N ARG A 1 -34.01 -26.27 -15.69
CA ARG A 1 -34.42 -25.31 -14.64
C ARG A 1 -33.20 -24.53 -14.20
N LYS A 2 -33.36 -23.22 -14.08
CA LYS A 2 -32.33 -22.18 -14.11
C LYS A 2 -31.38 -22.28 -12.92
N SER A 3 -30.07 -22.33 -13.18
CA SER A 3 -29.02 -22.19 -12.17
C SER A 3 -29.10 -20.78 -11.58
N THR A 4 -29.42 -20.69 -10.29
CA THR A 4 -29.42 -19.44 -9.55
C THR A 4 -27.98 -19.01 -9.33
N SER A 5 -27.66 -17.87 -9.91
CA SER A 5 -26.45 -17.08 -9.77
C SER A 5 -26.06 -16.86 -8.31
N ASP A 6 -24.90 -17.41 -7.92
CA ASP A 6 -24.08 -16.83 -6.85
C ASP A 6 -23.56 -15.48 -7.35
N ALA A 7 -24.37 -14.44 -7.13
CA ALA A 7 -23.89 -13.07 -7.22
C ALA A 7 -22.93 -12.86 -6.03
N ALA A 8 -21.65 -13.15 -6.26
CA ALA A 8 -20.57 -12.76 -5.36
C ALA A 8 -20.80 -11.30 -4.96
N LYS A 9 -21.04 -11.07 -3.66
CA LYS A 9 -21.22 -9.73 -3.09
C LYS A 9 -19.98 -8.92 -3.45
N LYS A 10 -20.08 -8.10 -4.49
CA LYS A 10 -18.99 -7.22 -4.91
C LYS A 10 -18.74 -6.25 -3.76
N ARG A 11 -17.56 -6.30 -3.15
CA ARG A 11 -17.20 -5.41 -2.04
C ARG A 11 -17.37 -3.97 -2.53
N VAL A 12 -18.19 -3.19 -1.83
CA VAL A 12 -18.27 -1.75 -2.08
C VAL A 12 -16.94 -1.18 -1.62
N LEU A 13 -16.16 -0.65 -2.56
CA LEU A 13 -14.88 -0.03 -2.22
C LEU A 13 -15.12 1.19 -1.33
N ARG A 14 -14.35 1.28 -0.25
CA ARG A 14 -14.33 2.46 0.60
C ARG A 14 -13.60 3.58 -0.11
N THR A 15 -14.28 4.69 -0.34
CA THR A 15 -13.73 5.90 -0.99
C THR A 15 -13.60 7.06 0.00
N THR A 16 -14.45 7.08 1.04
CA THR A 16 -14.42 8.04 2.13
C THR A 16 -13.97 7.37 3.43
N PRO A 17 -13.32 8.12 4.34
CA PRO A 17 -13.07 7.63 5.70
C PRO A 17 -14.37 7.22 6.39
N ASP A 18 -14.29 6.16 7.19
CA ASP A 18 -15.35 5.71 8.08
C ASP A 18 -15.04 6.19 9.50
N TRP A 19 -16.00 6.84 10.14
CA TRP A 19 -15.89 7.38 11.50
C TRP A 19 -16.89 6.73 12.45
N GLU A 20 -17.59 5.69 12.01
CA GLU A 20 -18.50 4.93 12.86
C GLU A 20 -17.72 4.06 13.86
N GLU A 21 -18.38 3.62 14.92
CA GLU A 21 -17.79 2.70 15.92
C GLU A 21 -17.37 1.36 15.31
N THR A 22 -17.91 1.02 14.13
CA THR A 22 -17.58 -0.20 13.39
C THR A 22 -16.43 -0.03 12.39
N ALA A 23 -15.79 1.16 12.35
CA ALA A 23 -14.70 1.45 11.45
C ALA A 23 -13.55 0.44 11.61
N VAL A 24 -13.09 -0.11 10.49
CA VAL A 24 -12.03 -1.14 10.46
C VAL A 24 -10.67 -0.49 10.22
N ASN A 25 -9.70 -0.85 11.06
CA ASN A 25 -8.32 -0.41 10.88
C ASN A 25 -7.66 -1.04 9.66
N GLY A 26 -6.86 -0.24 8.95
CA GLY A 26 -6.09 -0.70 7.80
C GLY A 26 -6.89 -0.81 6.50
N ASP A 27 -8.06 -0.18 6.42
CA ASP A 27 -8.79 -0.04 5.16
C ASP A 27 -8.10 0.96 4.22
N HIS A 28 -8.09 0.62 2.93
CA HIS A 28 -7.61 1.52 1.87
C HIS A 28 -8.75 2.42 1.38
N LEU A 29 -8.45 3.71 1.23
CA LEU A 29 -9.38 4.69 0.66
C LEU A 29 -9.13 4.86 -0.83
N TRP A 30 -9.94 4.19 -1.64
CA TRP A 30 -9.73 4.06 -3.08
C TRP A 30 -10.39 5.19 -3.86
N VAL A 31 -9.62 5.84 -4.72
CA VAL A 31 -10.11 6.82 -5.70
C VAL A 31 -9.75 6.36 -7.12
N PRO A 32 -10.63 6.56 -8.12
CA PRO A 32 -10.30 6.28 -9.51
C PRO A 32 -9.05 7.07 -9.93
N THR A 33 -8.16 6.45 -10.71
CA THR A 33 -6.96 7.12 -11.22
C THR A 33 -6.74 6.80 -12.69
N SER A 34 -6.40 7.82 -13.46
CA SER A 34 -5.96 7.68 -14.86
C SER A 34 -4.44 7.53 -14.96
N VAL A 35 -3.70 7.48 -13.84
CA VAL A 35 -2.24 7.40 -13.86
C VAL A 35 -1.79 6.14 -14.60
N SER A 36 -1.21 6.37 -15.76
CA SER A 36 -0.60 5.36 -16.61
C SER A 36 0.89 5.25 -16.28
N GLY A 37 1.38 4.03 -16.02
CA GLY A 37 2.81 3.76 -15.78
C GLY A 37 3.10 3.03 -14.46
N ASP A 38 2.22 3.16 -13.49
CA ASP A 38 2.28 2.38 -12.25
C ASP A 38 1.68 0.98 -12.43
N PHE A 39 2.13 0.04 -11.58
CA PHE A 39 1.73 -1.36 -11.61
C PHE A 39 0.56 -1.64 -10.67
N CYS A 40 -0.16 -2.72 -10.93
CA CYS A 40 -1.15 -3.24 -9.99
C CYS A 40 -0.42 -3.88 -8.81
N TYR A 41 -0.74 -3.43 -7.60
CA TYR A 41 -0.06 -3.85 -6.38
C TYR A 41 -0.35 -5.31 -5.99
N ALA A 42 -1.38 -5.93 -6.59
CA ALA A 42 -1.58 -7.37 -6.51
C ALA A 42 -0.41 -8.17 -7.13
N GLY A 43 0.42 -7.55 -7.99
CA GLY A 43 1.53 -8.23 -8.66
C GLY A 43 1.10 -8.98 -9.93
N ASP A 44 2.03 -9.28 -10.82
CA ASP A 44 1.71 -9.87 -12.13
C ASP A 44 1.11 -11.29 -12.03
N SER A 45 1.38 -12.03 -10.94
CA SER A 45 0.82 -13.36 -10.66
C SER A 45 -0.67 -13.35 -10.30
N ASP A 46 -1.10 -12.32 -9.58
CA ASP A 46 -2.44 -12.23 -8.98
C ASP A 46 -3.30 -11.14 -9.62
N CYS A 47 -2.72 -10.34 -10.53
CA CYS A 47 -3.40 -9.28 -11.23
C CYS A 47 -4.31 -9.85 -12.34
N LEU A 48 -5.61 -9.63 -12.20
CA LEU A 48 -6.63 -9.99 -13.19
C LEU A 48 -6.62 -9.07 -14.42
N ARG A 49 -5.93 -7.92 -14.38
CA ARG A 49 -5.88 -6.89 -15.44
C ARG A 49 -7.26 -6.41 -15.92
N ARG A 50 -8.29 -6.52 -15.06
CA ARG A 50 -9.67 -6.14 -15.34
C ARG A 50 -10.16 -5.00 -14.46
N GLY A 51 -10.99 -4.14 -15.03
CA GLY A 51 -11.60 -3.00 -14.36
C GLY A 51 -10.71 -1.74 -14.32
N PRO A 52 -11.26 -0.62 -13.85
CA PRO A 52 -10.54 0.64 -13.73
C PRO A 52 -9.42 0.54 -12.69
N ARG A 53 -8.39 1.40 -12.82
CA ARG A 53 -7.35 1.55 -11.82
C ARG A 53 -7.82 2.45 -10.69
N MET A 54 -7.52 2.02 -9.48
CA MET A 54 -7.81 2.70 -8.24
C MET A 54 -6.50 3.02 -7.53
N ARG A 55 -6.38 4.22 -6.95
CA ARG A 55 -5.27 4.62 -6.10
C ARG A 55 -5.76 4.75 -4.67
N CYS A 56 -4.99 4.24 -3.71
CA CYS A 56 -5.25 4.50 -2.30
C CYS A 56 -4.78 5.91 -1.95
N SER A 57 -5.64 6.76 -1.40
CA SER A 57 -5.32 8.14 -1.01
C SER A 57 -4.32 8.23 0.16
N ALA A 58 -4.20 7.15 0.93
CA ALA A 58 -3.43 7.12 2.17
C ALA A 58 -1.97 6.66 1.94
N CYS A 59 -1.77 5.55 1.22
CA CYS A 59 -0.44 4.97 0.95
C CYS A 59 0.00 5.06 -0.52
N ASN A 60 -0.85 5.58 -1.42
CA ASN A 60 -0.57 5.78 -2.84
C ASN A 60 -0.22 4.51 -3.62
N ILE A 61 -0.63 3.33 -3.17
CA ILE A 61 -0.59 2.13 -4.01
C ILE A 61 -1.67 2.20 -5.09
N ILE A 62 -1.49 1.46 -6.18
CA ILE A 62 -2.47 1.37 -7.27
C ILE A 62 -2.84 -0.09 -7.50
N SER A 63 -4.13 -0.36 -7.62
CA SER A 63 -4.66 -1.69 -7.98
C SER A 63 -5.80 -1.54 -8.97
N HIS A 64 -6.04 -2.54 -9.81
CA HIS A 64 -7.30 -2.59 -10.53
C HIS A 64 -8.44 -2.89 -9.55
N HIS A 65 -9.63 -2.37 -9.81
CA HIS A 65 -10.81 -2.58 -8.98
C HIS A 65 -11.01 -4.07 -8.63
N GLU A 66 -10.94 -4.97 -9.61
CA GLU A 66 -11.15 -6.40 -9.39
C GLU A 66 -9.97 -7.10 -8.68
N CYS A 67 -8.83 -6.42 -8.53
CA CYS A 67 -7.66 -6.95 -7.83
C CYS A 67 -7.60 -6.52 -6.35
N ILE A 68 -8.50 -5.64 -5.91
CA ILE A 68 -8.49 -5.13 -4.52
C ILE A 68 -8.84 -6.24 -3.53
N ASP A 69 -9.83 -7.08 -3.84
CA ASP A 69 -10.19 -8.19 -2.95
C ASP A 69 -9.03 -9.19 -2.83
N VAL A 70 -8.32 -9.46 -3.93
CA VAL A 70 -7.11 -10.29 -3.92
C VAL A 70 -6.01 -9.67 -3.04
N LEU A 71 -5.80 -8.35 -3.15
CA LEU A 71 -4.83 -7.63 -2.34
C LEU A 71 -5.16 -7.68 -0.82
N VAL A 72 -6.43 -7.51 -0.46
CA VAL A 72 -6.85 -7.43 0.95
C VAL A 72 -7.05 -8.81 1.58
N GLU A 73 -7.67 -9.75 0.88
CA GLU A 73 -8.07 -11.04 1.45
C GLU A 73 -6.99 -12.11 1.29
N ARG A 74 -6.38 -12.19 0.09
CA ARG A 74 -5.36 -13.21 -0.22
C ARG A 74 -3.97 -12.76 0.20
N LEU A 75 -3.56 -11.56 -0.18
CA LEU A 75 -2.23 -11.02 0.16
C LEU A 75 -2.17 -10.38 1.55
N LYS A 76 -3.33 -10.17 2.20
CA LYS A 76 -3.45 -9.56 3.53
C LYS A 76 -2.74 -8.21 3.65
N PHE A 77 -2.69 -7.44 2.56
CA PHE A 77 -2.01 -6.15 2.51
C PHE A 77 -2.96 -5.02 2.95
N THR A 78 -3.01 -4.77 4.25
CA THR A 78 -3.80 -3.69 4.85
C THR A 78 -3.07 -2.35 4.73
N CYS A 79 -3.84 -1.25 4.67
CA CYS A 79 -3.31 0.11 4.65
C CYS A 79 -2.72 0.50 6.00
N LYS A 80 -2.13 1.69 6.05
CA LYS A 80 -1.79 2.32 7.31
C LYS A 80 -3.05 2.57 8.16
N PRO A 81 -3.03 2.29 9.47
CA PRO A 81 -4.08 2.78 10.36
C PRO A 81 -4.07 4.31 10.35
N THR A 82 -5.20 4.95 10.09
CA THR A 82 -5.30 6.42 10.03
C THR A 82 -5.73 7.05 11.34
N PHE A 83 -6.23 6.25 12.28
CA PHE A 83 -6.65 6.68 13.60
C PHE A 83 -6.42 5.52 14.58
N ARG A 84 -5.75 5.81 15.70
CA ARG A 84 -5.74 4.94 16.89
C ARG A 84 -6.36 5.74 18.00
N ASP A 85 -7.59 5.42 18.38
CA ASP A 85 -8.10 5.84 19.68
C ASP A 85 -7.38 5.02 20.74
N VAL A 86 -6.23 5.53 21.18
CA VAL A 86 -5.60 5.03 22.40
C VAL A 86 -6.41 5.59 23.56
N GLY A 87 -7.33 4.78 24.09
CA GLY A 87 -8.07 5.15 25.29
C GLY A 87 -7.10 5.57 26.40
N LEU A 88 -7.56 6.40 27.35
CA LEU A 88 -6.72 7.07 28.36
C LEU A 88 -5.71 6.16 29.12
N ARG A 89 -5.97 4.84 29.18
CA ARG A 89 -5.08 3.85 29.80
C ARG A 89 -3.91 3.40 28.91
N GLN A 90 -4.06 3.46 27.58
CA GLN A 90 -3.07 2.97 26.60
C GLN A 90 -2.13 4.07 26.10
N TYR A 91 -2.34 5.33 26.48
CA TYR A 91 -1.42 6.45 26.17
C TYR A 91 0.02 6.21 26.67
N ARG A 92 0.18 5.41 27.74
CA ARG A 92 1.49 5.09 28.35
C ARG A 92 2.22 3.90 27.70
N GLU A 93 1.50 3.02 27.02
CA GLU A 93 2.09 1.91 26.27
C GLU A 93 2.22 2.38 24.83
N GLN A 94 3.39 2.93 24.49
CA GLN A 94 3.71 3.23 23.09
C GLN A 94 3.58 1.94 22.28
N ALA A 95 2.41 1.75 21.65
CA ALA A 95 2.17 0.68 20.71
C ALA A 95 3.02 0.97 19.49
N ALA A 96 4.24 0.44 19.47
CA ALA A 96 5.15 0.51 18.35
C ALA A 96 4.41 0.24 17.04
N VAL A 97 4.55 1.15 16.07
CA VAL A 97 3.94 1.01 14.76
C VAL A 97 5.04 0.65 13.79
N GLU A 98 4.91 -0.48 13.11
CA GLU A 98 5.86 -0.83 12.06
C GLU A 98 5.72 0.10 10.85
N HIS A 99 6.80 0.26 10.10
CA HIS A 99 6.74 1.00 8.85
C HIS A 99 5.77 0.38 7.85
N HIS A 100 4.83 1.17 7.31
CA HIS A 100 4.03 0.75 6.15
C HIS A 100 4.85 0.87 4.86
N TRP A 101 5.66 -0.14 4.58
CA TRP A 101 6.52 -0.24 3.40
C TRP A 101 5.71 -0.46 2.11
N VAL A 102 5.99 0.37 1.11
CA VAL A 102 5.40 0.25 -0.23
C VAL A 102 6.46 0.31 -1.33
N HIS A 103 6.33 -0.59 -2.30
CA HIS A 103 7.15 -0.69 -3.50
C HIS A 103 6.83 0.43 -4.49
N ARG A 104 7.88 1.01 -5.08
CA ARG A 104 7.80 2.17 -5.97
C ARG A 104 8.66 1.97 -7.22
N ARG A 105 8.10 2.31 -8.38
CA ARG A 105 8.84 2.38 -9.66
C ARG A 105 9.54 3.72 -9.87
N SER A 106 9.12 4.74 -9.13
CA SER A 106 9.78 6.03 -9.05
C SER A 106 9.73 6.52 -7.62
N GLU A 107 10.84 7.09 -7.14
CA GLU A 107 10.94 7.66 -5.80
C GLU A 107 11.81 8.92 -5.88
N LYS A 108 11.48 9.93 -5.07
CA LYS A 108 12.23 11.19 -5.04
C LYS A 108 13.25 11.15 -3.91
N GLY A 109 14.32 11.93 -4.04
CA GLY A 109 15.33 12.05 -2.98
C GLY A 109 16.40 10.96 -3.02
N ARG A 110 16.89 10.58 -1.83
CA ARG A 110 18.07 9.73 -1.65
C ARG A 110 17.75 8.54 -0.75
N CYS A 111 18.38 7.41 -1.03
CA CYS A 111 18.28 6.19 -0.24
C CYS A 111 18.93 6.39 1.13
N LYS A 112 18.22 6.09 2.22
CA LYS A 112 18.71 6.33 3.58
C LYS A 112 19.89 5.42 4.00
N GLN A 113 20.16 4.33 3.29
CA GLN A 113 21.26 3.41 3.61
C GLN A 113 22.57 3.74 2.89
N CYS A 114 22.52 4.05 1.59
CA CYS A 114 23.74 4.30 0.79
C CYS A 114 23.91 5.75 0.39
N ASP A 115 22.98 6.61 0.79
CA ASP A 115 22.85 8.00 0.41
C ASP A 115 22.84 8.26 -1.09
N LYS A 116 22.71 7.27 -1.98
CA LYS A 116 22.63 7.54 -3.43
C LYS A 116 21.21 7.92 -3.83
N SER A 117 21.07 8.79 -4.84
CA SER A 117 19.76 9.13 -5.40
C SER A 117 19.08 7.89 -5.98
N PHE A 118 17.75 7.88 -5.94
CA PHE A 118 16.99 6.94 -6.75
C PHE A 118 17.19 7.32 -8.21
N GLN A 119 17.96 6.53 -8.95
CA GLN A 119 18.14 6.80 -10.36
C GLN A 119 16.78 6.65 -11.05
N SER A 120 16.24 7.76 -11.54
CA SER A 120 15.21 7.73 -12.57
C SER A 120 15.88 7.16 -13.81
N LYS A 121 15.89 5.84 -13.99
CA LYS A 121 16.23 5.27 -15.29
C LYS A 121 15.29 5.96 -16.28
N LEU A 122 15.85 6.77 -17.18
CA LEU A 122 15.12 7.57 -18.19
C LEU A 122 14.37 6.69 -19.21
N SER A 123 14.27 5.38 -18.99
CA SER A 123 13.38 4.52 -19.71
C SER A 123 11.94 4.79 -19.26
N PHE A 124 11.18 5.48 -20.10
CA PHE A 124 9.74 5.69 -19.99
C PHE A 124 8.89 4.40 -19.88
N SER A 125 9.52 3.22 -19.82
CA SER A 125 8.89 1.90 -19.74
C SER A 125 9.57 0.95 -18.72
N SER A 126 10.43 1.43 -17.81
CA SER A 126 11.00 0.51 -16.81
C SER A 126 9.89 -0.05 -15.92
N LYS A 127 9.67 -1.37 -16.03
CA LYS A 127 8.75 -2.10 -15.17
C LYS A 127 9.36 -2.45 -13.80
N GLU A 128 10.55 -1.95 -13.53
CA GLU A 128 11.36 -2.32 -12.37
C GLU A 128 10.95 -1.52 -11.12
N ILE A 129 10.81 -2.20 -10.00
CA ILE A 129 10.68 -1.55 -8.69
C ILE A 129 12.06 -1.06 -8.26
N VAL A 130 12.23 0.24 -8.15
CA VAL A 130 13.52 0.87 -7.83
C VAL A 130 13.68 1.17 -6.34
N ALA A 131 12.57 1.29 -5.61
CA ALA A 131 12.58 1.71 -4.22
C ALA A 131 11.50 1.03 -3.38
N ILE A 132 11.77 0.97 -2.08
CA ILE A 132 10.85 0.62 -1.01
C ILE A 132 10.76 1.84 -0.11
N SER A 133 9.56 2.38 0.06
CA SER A 133 9.30 3.65 0.78
C SER A 133 8.27 3.44 1.89
N CYS A 134 8.44 4.05 3.05
CA CYS A 134 7.40 4.03 4.09
C CYS A 134 6.35 5.10 3.76
N SER A 135 5.08 4.72 3.74
CA SER A 135 4.00 5.68 3.45
C SER A 135 3.76 6.72 4.55
N TRP A 136 4.22 6.47 5.78
CA TRP A 136 4.16 7.40 6.90
C TRP A 136 5.34 8.38 6.87
N CYS A 137 6.51 7.93 7.33
CA CYS A 137 7.68 8.78 7.51
C CYS A 137 8.46 9.11 6.24
N LYS A 138 8.07 8.53 5.09
CA LYS A 138 8.74 8.72 3.80
C LYS A 138 10.20 8.27 3.75
N ALA A 139 10.67 7.50 4.74
CA ALA A 139 11.94 6.80 4.64
C ALA A 139 11.93 5.94 3.37
N ALA A 140 13.00 5.98 2.60
CA ALA A 140 13.09 5.27 1.34
C ALA A 140 14.45 4.60 1.18
N TYR A 141 14.44 3.40 0.60
CA TYR A 141 15.61 2.59 0.33
C TYR A 141 15.54 2.02 -1.08
N HIS A 142 16.70 1.77 -1.71
CA HIS A 142 16.71 1.04 -2.97
C HIS A 142 16.18 -0.38 -2.77
N ASN A 143 15.47 -0.89 -3.77
CA ASN A 143 14.98 -2.26 -3.78
C ASN A 143 16.12 -3.25 -4.10
N LYS A 144 17.06 -3.38 -3.16
CA LYS A 144 18.19 -4.31 -3.20
C LYS A 144 18.59 -4.64 -1.77
N GLU A 145 19.05 -5.87 -1.54
CA GLU A 145 19.37 -6.38 -0.20
C GLU A 145 20.42 -5.52 0.54
N SER A 146 21.39 -4.95 -0.19
CA SER A 146 22.39 -4.02 0.37
C SER A 146 21.83 -2.69 0.88
N CYS A 147 20.58 -2.34 0.56
CA CYS A 147 19.93 -1.11 1.03
C CYS A 147 18.70 -1.38 1.88
N PHE A 148 17.96 -2.44 1.59
CA PHE A 148 16.77 -2.85 2.31
C PHE A 148 16.83 -4.35 2.58
N ASN A 149 16.95 -4.72 3.86
CA ASN A 149 16.94 -6.11 4.31
C ASN A 149 15.65 -6.39 5.11
N ASN A 150 15.35 -7.67 5.35
CA ASN A 150 14.14 -8.08 6.06
C ASN A 150 14.06 -7.56 7.51
N GLN A 151 15.19 -7.25 8.14
CA GLN A 151 15.19 -6.69 9.50
C GLN A 151 14.51 -5.32 9.56
N ARG A 152 14.50 -4.56 8.45
CA ARG A 152 13.81 -3.27 8.36
C ARG A 152 12.29 -3.37 8.36
N ILE A 153 11.72 -4.54 8.07
CA ILE A 153 10.27 -4.72 8.02
C ILE A 153 9.67 -4.50 9.41
N SER A 154 10.33 -5.02 10.45
CA SER A 154 9.90 -4.90 11.85
C SER A 154 10.45 -3.66 12.56
N GLU A 155 11.11 -2.73 11.84
CA GLU A 155 11.56 -1.47 12.44
C GLU A 155 10.35 -0.59 12.79
N GLU A 156 10.47 0.13 13.91
CA GLU A 156 9.43 1.06 14.36
C GLU A 156 9.45 2.36 13.56
N CYS A 157 8.28 2.73 13.06
CA CYS A 157 8.03 4.00 12.42
C CYS A 157 7.70 5.07 13.47
N LYS A 158 8.61 6.01 13.66
CA LYS A 158 8.42 7.16 14.57
C LYS A 158 7.26 8.11 14.21
N LEU A 159 6.73 7.98 13.00
CA LEU A 159 5.61 8.78 12.52
C LEU A 159 4.36 7.93 12.29
N GLY A 160 4.37 6.65 12.71
CA GLY A 160 3.26 5.71 12.63
C GLY A 160 2.20 5.91 13.71
#